data_AF-A0AA86JPJ9-F1
#
_entry.id   AF-A0AA86JPJ9-F1
#
_cell.length_a   1.000
_cell.length_b   1.000
_cell.length_c   1.000
_cell.angle_alpha   90.00
_cell.angle_beta   90.00
_cell.angle_gamma   90.00
#
_symmetry.space_group_name_H-M   'P 1'
#
loop_
_entity.id
_entity.type
_entity.pdbx_description
1 polymer ?
#
loop_
_entity_poly.entity_id
_entity_poly.type
_entity_poly.pdbx_seq_one_letter_code
_entity_poly.pdbx_strand_id
1 'polypeptide(L)'
;MRFNDLRRKEFSIKTSIYKDNYKKWVVKEAVFEEGIQHIKNILDNAKLLKNNYSVENVCPVKLEGKQLIFDYIEGVSLADMYLKAYNDGDKEKFLELVDFHKKLVLLDEDNLCVFKGNAKFEEIFGDYSIYEGKEGLKISNFEGTAYNIILENGNLEKPVFIDYEWVFDFNMPKDFILYQCITSIYFMVPELESFIPKVEIINHLNLEVDESNLCKSFMNFYNYQMKGTMEKSLAEIKYSYLKKSINVNELINDGQIFIGNEELRKNLNWYINRVKELEGAIKYHQANDVYLKDRNDEIQKELDWYQKRTKDLEEAIEYHHNLDKQLEEALDNSRQQQQIVEKKNEELNDIILDLRKKIFEMENSRSWRWTRFFRKSKE
;
A
#
# COMPACT_ATOMS: atom_id res chain seq x y z
N MET A 1 12.48 7.58 -0.87
CA MET A 1 13.72 7.31 -0.09
C MET A 1 13.34 6.41 1.08
N ARG A 2 14.13 5.37 1.35
CA ARG A 2 13.91 4.38 2.41
C ARG A 2 15.18 4.25 3.26
N PHE A 3 15.02 4.11 4.57
CA PHE A 3 16.09 3.80 5.52
C PHE A 3 15.79 2.48 6.23
N ASN A 4 16.83 1.73 6.56
CA ASN A 4 16.78 0.58 7.47
C ASN A 4 17.59 0.87 8.75
N ASP A 5 17.46 2.10 9.29
CA ASP A 5 18.18 2.64 10.46
C ASP A 5 17.93 1.88 11.78
N LEU A 6 17.07 0.86 11.74
CA LEU A 6 16.81 -0.08 12.82
C LEU A 6 17.89 -1.17 12.92
N ARG A 7 18.62 -1.43 11.83
CA ARG A 7 19.75 -2.36 11.81
C ARG A 7 20.94 -1.79 12.60
N ARG A 8 21.92 -2.64 12.91
CA ARG A 8 23.26 -2.22 13.36
C ARG A 8 23.79 -1.11 12.45
N LYS A 9 24.61 -0.21 13.01
CA LYS A 9 25.20 0.91 12.24
C LYS A 9 25.93 0.43 10.99
N GLU A 10 26.62 -0.71 11.11
CA GLU A 10 27.36 -1.39 10.04
C GLU A 10 26.45 -1.85 8.88
N PHE A 11 25.17 -2.13 9.13
CA PHE A 11 24.21 -2.62 8.12
C PHE A 11 23.12 -1.61 7.78
N SER A 12 23.22 -0.39 8.31
CA SER A 12 22.27 0.68 8.06
C SER A 12 22.58 1.38 6.73
N ILE A 13 21.70 1.19 5.77
CA ILE A 13 21.72 1.69 4.39
C ILE A 13 20.51 2.61 4.14
N LYS A 14 20.79 3.72 3.48
CA LYS A 14 19.79 4.57 2.83
C LYS A 14 19.68 4.17 1.37
N THR A 15 18.45 3.92 0.92
CA THR A 15 18.13 3.62 -0.49
C THR A 15 17.27 4.73 -1.08
N SER A 16 17.71 5.30 -2.21
CA SER A 16 17.00 6.40 -2.89
C SER A 16 16.83 6.07 -4.37
N ILE A 17 15.62 6.23 -4.90
CA ILE A 17 15.37 6.16 -6.34
C ILE A 17 15.45 7.58 -6.87
N TYR A 18 16.30 7.79 -7.86
CA TYR A 18 16.41 9.04 -8.60
C TYR A 18 15.82 8.85 -9.99
N LYS A 19 15.30 9.94 -10.52
CA LYS A 19 14.73 10.01 -11.87
C LYS A 19 15.13 11.36 -12.46
N ASP A 20 15.71 11.32 -13.65
CA ASP A 20 15.76 12.47 -14.55
C ASP A 20 14.76 12.28 -15.70
N ASN A 21 14.76 13.19 -16.69
CA ASN A 21 13.81 13.14 -17.80
C ASN A 21 13.91 11.87 -18.66
N TYR A 22 15.00 11.10 -18.55
CA TYR A 22 15.30 9.98 -19.46
C TYR A 22 15.69 8.67 -18.76
N LYS A 23 16.18 8.71 -17.51
CA LYS A 23 16.68 7.54 -16.80
C LYS A 23 16.30 7.55 -15.32
N LYS A 24 16.05 6.35 -14.78
CA LYS A 24 15.95 6.08 -13.34
C LYS A 24 17.17 5.30 -12.88
N TRP A 25 17.58 5.52 -11.63
CA TRP A 25 18.61 4.72 -10.98
C TRP A 25 18.36 4.65 -9.48
N VAL A 26 18.92 3.63 -8.83
CA VAL A 26 18.83 3.45 -7.38
C VAL A 26 20.19 3.72 -6.77
N VAL A 27 20.22 4.55 -5.72
CA VAL A 27 21.42 4.85 -4.95
C VAL A 27 21.32 4.20 -3.58
N LYS A 28 22.31 3.38 -3.22
CA LYS A 28 22.50 2.84 -1.88
C LYS A 28 23.73 3.47 -1.24
N GLU A 29 23.58 3.99 -0.02
CA GLU A 29 24.67 4.61 0.74
C GLU A 29 24.56 4.25 2.22
N ALA A 30 25.71 4.15 2.91
CA ALA A 30 25.72 3.88 4.34
C ALA A 30 25.15 5.08 5.10
N VAL A 31 24.32 4.81 6.11
CA VAL A 31 23.79 5.84 7.01
C VAL A 31 24.88 6.33 7.97
N PHE A 32 25.75 5.41 8.41
CA PHE A 32 26.85 5.67 9.33
C PHE A 32 28.19 5.25 8.69
N GLU A 33 29.30 5.78 9.19
CA GLU A 33 30.63 5.48 8.64
C GLU A 33 31.00 3.99 8.80
N GLU A 34 30.52 3.36 9.87
CA GLU A 34 30.68 1.93 10.15
C GLU A 34 30.13 1.05 9.00
N GLY A 35 29.12 1.53 8.26
CA GLY A 35 28.52 0.81 7.13
C GLY A 35 29.25 0.96 5.79
N ILE A 36 30.33 1.75 5.71
CA ILE A 36 31.07 1.94 4.45
C ILE A 36 31.66 0.62 3.94
N GLN A 37 32.16 -0.24 4.84
CA GLN A 37 32.68 -1.55 4.43
C GLN A 37 31.55 -2.45 3.91
N HIS A 38 30.38 -2.41 4.54
CA HIS A 38 29.21 -3.14 4.06
C HIS A 38 28.81 -2.72 2.65
N ILE A 39 28.77 -1.41 2.35
CA ILE A 39 28.54 -0.90 0.98
C ILE A 39 29.56 -1.46 -0.03
N LYS A 40 30.85 -1.55 0.34
CA LYS A 40 31.86 -2.18 -0.54
C LYS A 40 31.60 -3.67 -0.74
N ASN A 41 31.21 -4.38 0.31
CA ASN A 41 30.87 -5.81 0.22
C ASN A 41 29.72 -6.05 -0.78
N ILE A 42 28.71 -5.18 -0.85
CA ILE A 42 27.63 -5.29 -1.84
C ILE A 42 28.16 -5.23 -3.29
N LEU A 43 29.18 -4.39 -3.56
CA LEU A 43 29.83 -4.36 -4.88
C LEU A 43 30.57 -5.67 -5.18
N ASP A 44 31.24 -6.24 -4.19
CA ASP A 44 31.96 -7.51 -4.34
C ASP A 44 31.01 -8.70 -4.47
N ASN A 45 29.87 -8.67 -3.77
CA ASN A 45 28.76 -9.61 -3.94
C ASN A 45 28.26 -9.63 -5.38
N ALA A 46 28.14 -8.47 -6.03
CA ALA A 46 27.75 -8.41 -7.45
C ALA A 46 28.73 -9.17 -8.36
N LYS A 47 30.05 -9.05 -8.10
CA LYS A 47 31.07 -9.78 -8.86
C LYS A 47 31.01 -11.28 -8.59
N LEU A 48 30.83 -11.64 -7.32
CA LEU A 48 30.69 -13.03 -6.90
C LEU A 48 29.50 -13.69 -7.59
N LEU A 49 28.34 -13.03 -7.59
CA LEU A 49 27.15 -13.52 -8.28
C LEU A 49 27.36 -13.60 -9.79
N LYS A 50 27.95 -12.59 -10.45
CA LYS A 50 28.20 -12.64 -11.91
C LYS A 50 29.11 -13.78 -12.38
N ASN A 51 29.93 -14.34 -11.48
CA ASN A 51 30.76 -15.50 -11.80
C ASN A 51 30.00 -16.85 -11.66
N ASN A 52 28.84 -16.85 -10.99
CA ASN A 52 28.07 -18.07 -10.67
C ASN A 52 26.63 -18.04 -11.23
N TYR A 53 26.13 -16.87 -11.59
CA TYR A 53 24.85 -16.61 -12.24
C TYR A 53 25.12 -16.07 -13.65
N SER A 54 24.16 -16.24 -14.55
CA SER A 54 24.15 -15.50 -15.81
C SER A 54 24.24 -13.99 -15.53
N VAL A 55 25.12 -13.29 -16.25
CA VAL A 55 25.43 -11.86 -16.00
C VAL A 55 24.19 -10.97 -16.07
N GLU A 56 23.21 -11.35 -16.88
CA GLU A 56 21.92 -10.67 -17.05
C GLU A 56 21.01 -10.79 -15.83
N ASN A 57 21.24 -11.78 -14.96
CA ASN A 57 20.46 -11.99 -13.74
C ASN A 57 20.89 -11.10 -12.58
N VAL A 58 22.00 -10.37 -12.67
CA VAL A 58 22.51 -9.53 -11.58
C VAL A 58 22.43 -8.08 -12.00
N CYS A 59 21.59 -7.29 -11.31
CA CYS A 59 21.44 -5.87 -11.60
C CYS A 59 22.81 -5.17 -11.64
N PRO A 60 23.13 -4.39 -12.69
CA PRO A 60 24.40 -3.67 -12.76
C PRO A 60 24.54 -2.64 -11.63
N VAL A 61 25.73 -2.60 -11.03
CA VAL A 61 26.09 -1.61 -10.02
C VAL A 61 27.47 -1.04 -10.28
N LYS A 62 27.64 0.23 -9.94
CA LYS A 62 28.94 0.92 -9.89
C LYS A 62 29.09 1.68 -8.57
N LEU A 63 30.32 1.84 -8.13
CA LEU A 63 30.66 2.68 -6.98
C LEU A 63 31.09 4.07 -7.47
N GLU A 64 30.42 5.11 -6.99
CA GLU A 64 30.80 6.51 -7.21
C GLU A 64 31.02 7.18 -5.85
N GLY A 65 32.28 7.50 -5.55
CA GLY A 65 32.67 7.99 -4.23
C GLY A 65 32.38 6.96 -3.13
N LYS A 66 31.39 7.25 -2.27
CA LYS A 66 30.92 6.36 -1.18
C LYS A 66 29.55 5.74 -1.45
N GLN A 67 29.00 5.92 -2.65
CA GLN A 67 27.63 5.53 -2.99
C GLN A 67 27.64 4.45 -4.07
N LEU A 68 26.76 3.46 -3.93
CA LEU A 68 26.48 2.51 -5.01
C LEU A 68 25.33 3.01 -5.86
N ILE A 69 25.53 2.99 -7.16
CA ILE A 69 24.54 3.35 -8.16
C ILE A 69 24.18 2.10 -8.94
N PHE A 70 22.93 1.68 -8.80
CA PHE A 70 22.32 0.56 -9.50
C PHE A 70 21.49 1.08 -10.66
N ASP A 71 21.48 0.35 -11.76
CA ASP A 71 20.47 0.56 -12.80
C ASP A 71 19.06 0.28 -12.23
N TYR A 72 18.07 1.04 -12.69
CA TYR A 72 16.68 0.79 -12.34
C TYR A 72 16.11 -0.22 -13.34
N ILE A 73 15.74 -1.41 -12.84
CA ILE A 73 15.13 -2.46 -13.65
C ILE A 73 13.62 -2.25 -13.68
N GLU A 74 13.07 -1.99 -14.87
CA GLU A 74 11.63 -1.93 -15.08
C GLU A 74 11.08 -3.35 -15.27
N GLY A 75 9.97 -3.66 -14.61
CA GLY A 75 9.37 -4.99 -14.71
C GLY A 75 8.38 -5.28 -13.58
N VAL A 76 8.01 -6.55 -13.47
CA VAL A 76 7.10 -7.06 -12.44
C VAL A 76 7.91 -7.88 -11.45
N SER A 77 7.69 -7.72 -10.14
CA SER A 77 8.43 -8.54 -9.18
C SER A 77 7.92 -9.98 -9.18
N LEU A 78 8.77 -10.94 -8.81
CA LEU A 78 8.32 -12.32 -8.60
C LEU A 78 7.25 -12.38 -7.49
N ALA A 79 7.32 -11.50 -6.49
CA ALA A 79 6.27 -11.35 -5.49
C ALA A 79 4.93 -10.96 -6.12
N ASP A 80 4.89 -10.00 -7.06
CA ASP A 80 3.66 -9.63 -7.76
C ASP A 80 3.08 -10.80 -8.57
N MET A 81 3.93 -11.67 -9.12
CA MET A 81 3.47 -12.88 -9.81
C MET A 81 2.79 -13.86 -8.84
N TYR A 82 3.37 -14.06 -7.65
CA TYR A 82 2.73 -14.86 -6.59
C TYR A 82 1.40 -14.24 -6.14
N LEU A 83 1.35 -12.92 -5.96
CA LEU A 83 0.11 -12.22 -5.58
C LEU A 83 -0.95 -12.31 -6.66
N LYS A 84 -0.54 -12.26 -7.93
CA LYS A 84 -1.45 -12.48 -9.05
C LYS A 84 -2.05 -13.89 -9.01
N ALA A 85 -1.21 -14.92 -8.84
CA ALA A 85 -1.70 -16.30 -8.72
C ALA A 85 -2.65 -16.47 -7.52
N TYR A 86 -2.34 -15.85 -6.38
CA TYR A 86 -3.21 -15.81 -5.21
C TYR A 86 -4.57 -15.13 -5.50
N ASN A 87 -4.55 -13.93 -6.09
CA ASN A 87 -5.77 -13.17 -6.40
C ASN A 87 -6.65 -13.88 -7.45
N ASP A 88 -6.00 -14.56 -8.41
CA ASP A 88 -6.67 -15.35 -9.44
C ASP A 88 -7.15 -16.72 -8.90
N GLY A 89 -6.80 -17.08 -7.65
CA GLY A 89 -7.15 -18.35 -7.02
C GLY A 89 -6.41 -19.57 -7.59
N ASP A 90 -5.30 -19.34 -8.30
CA ASP A 90 -4.58 -20.34 -9.09
C ASP A 90 -3.41 -20.95 -8.29
N LYS A 91 -3.69 -22.05 -7.60
CA LYS A 91 -2.69 -22.79 -6.82
C LYS A 91 -1.63 -23.46 -7.68
N GLU A 92 -2.00 -23.95 -8.85
CA GLU A 92 -1.06 -24.61 -9.76
C GLU A 92 -0.01 -23.60 -10.23
N LYS A 93 -0.45 -22.41 -10.63
CA LYS A 93 0.47 -21.32 -10.97
C LYS A 93 1.35 -20.89 -9.81
N PHE A 94 0.80 -20.86 -8.59
CA PHE A 94 1.59 -20.55 -7.40
C PHE A 94 2.73 -21.57 -7.20
N LEU A 95 2.46 -22.87 -7.37
CA LEU A 95 3.46 -23.94 -7.26
C LEU A 95 4.49 -23.90 -8.39
N GLU A 96 4.08 -23.58 -9.62
CA GLU A 96 5.03 -23.35 -10.73
C GLU A 96 6.02 -22.22 -10.41
N LEU A 97 5.55 -21.14 -9.78
CA LEU A 97 6.41 -20.03 -9.34
C LEU A 97 7.36 -20.45 -8.23
N VAL A 98 6.93 -21.33 -7.31
CA VAL A 98 7.80 -21.94 -6.29
C VAL A 98 8.92 -22.74 -6.93
N ASP A 99 8.62 -23.58 -7.92
CA ASP A 99 9.62 -24.39 -8.62
C ASP A 99 10.59 -23.53 -9.43
N PHE A 100 10.08 -22.49 -10.10
CA PHE A 100 10.90 -21.49 -10.76
C PHE A 100 11.85 -20.79 -9.78
N HIS A 101 11.32 -20.34 -8.64
CA HIS A 101 12.10 -19.64 -7.62
C HIS A 101 13.19 -20.53 -7.04
N LYS A 102 12.86 -21.79 -6.71
CA LYS A 102 13.82 -22.83 -6.31
C LYS A 102 14.95 -22.97 -7.32
N LYS A 103 14.62 -23.19 -8.60
CA LYS A 103 15.64 -23.35 -9.65
C LYS A 103 16.56 -22.12 -9.73
N LEU A 104 16.00 -20.93 -9.63
CA LEU A 104 16.75 -19.68 -9.73
C LEU A 104 17.73 -19.47 -8.56
N VAL A 105 17.36 -19.83 -7.33
CA VAL A 105 18.22 -19.60 -6.15
C VAL A 105 19.23 -20.71 -5.90
N LEU A 106 18.95 -21.94 -6.33
CA LEU A 106 19.88 -23.06 -6.17
C LEU A 106 21.03 -23.04 -7.18
N LEU A 107 20.88 -22.33 -8.30
CA LEU A 107 21.84 -22.30 -9.43
C LEU A 107 21.99 -23.65 -10.13
N ASP A 108 23.03 -23.73 -10.95
CA ASP A 108 23.50 -24.94 -11.61
C ASP A 108 24.00 -25.99 -10.61
N GLU A 109 24.06 -27.25 -11.04
CA GLU A 109 24.49 -28.38 -10.22
C GLU A 109 25.88 -28.18 -9.60
N ASP A 110 26.75 -27.41 -10.24
CA ASP A 110 28.08 -27.08 -9.74
C ASP A 110 28.07 -26.24 -8.46
N ASN A 111 26.97 -25.54 -8.14
CA ASN A 111 26.84 -24.81 -6.87
C ASN A 111 26.47 -25.74 -5.71
N LEU A 112 25.94 -26.94 -5.98
CA LEU A 112 25.59 -27.91 -4.95
C LEU A 112 26.85 -28.46 -4.27
N CYS A 113 26.72 -28.72 -2.97
CA CYS A 113 27.76 -29.31 -2.15
C CYS A 113 27.16 -30.06 -0.96
N VAL A 114 28.01 -30.76 -0.21
CA VAL A 114 27.66 -31.20 1.13
C VAL A 114 27.93 -30.03 2.09
N PHE A 115 26.91 -29.64 2.85
CA PHE A 115 27.03 -28.59 3.84
C PHE A 115 28.05 -28.99 4.90
N LYS A 116 28.95 -28.04 5.19
CA LYS A 116 29.92 -28.10 6.27
C LYS A 116 29.90 -26.78 7.00
N GLY A 117 29.57 -26.82 8.29
CA GLY A 117 29.54 -25.63 9.12
C GLY A 117 30.89 -24.93 9.18
N ASN A 118 30.85 -23.63 9.46
CA ASN A 118 32.04 -22.82 9.70
C ASN A 118 31.71 -21.72 10.69
N ALA A 119 32.76 -21.10 11.23
CA ALA A 119 32.63 -20.06 12.26
C ALA A 119 31.79 -18.84 11.81
N LYS A 120 31.85 -18.44 10.52
CA LYS A 120 31.03 -17.33 10.01
C LYS A 120 29.55 -17.71 9.98
N PHE A 121 29.22 -18.94 9.57
CA PHE A 121 27.84 -19.41 9.62
C PHE A 121 27.33 -19.38 11.07
N GLU A 122 28.10 -19.93 12.01
CA GLU A 122 27.71 -19.98 13.42
C GLU A 122 27.52 -18.59 14.03
N GLU A 123 28.38 -17.63 13.69
CA GLU A 123 28.27 -16.24 14.13
C GLU A 123 26.95 -15.59 13.67
N ILE A 124 26.55 -15.84 12.42
CA ILE A 124 25.42 -15.14 11.77
C ILE A 124 24.09 -15.87 12.03
N PHE A 125 24.09 -17.19 11.97
CA PHE A 125 22.90 -18.05 11.94
C PHE A 125 22.77 -18.96 13.16
N GLY A 126 23.79 -19.04 14.03
CA GLY A 126 23.82 -19.89 15.21
C GLY A 126 24.16 -21.35 14.92
N ASP A 127 23.74 -22.25 15.80
CA ASP A 127 24.06 -23.68 15.73
C ASP A 127 23.70 -24.27 14.36
N TYR A 128 24.68 -24.91 13.75
CA TYR A 128 24.57 -25.53 12.43
C TYR A 128 24.53 -27.06 12.46
N SER A 129 24.63 -27.67 13.65
CA SER A 129 24.78 -29.13 13.80
C SER A 129 23.70 -29.92 13.05
N ILE A 130 22.48 -29.38 12.97
CA ILE A 130 21.34 -29.99 12.28
C ILE A 130 21.45 -30.00 10.75
N TYR A 131 22.32 -29.17 10.17
CA TYR A 131 22.58 -29.09 8.74
C TYR A 131 23.80 -29.92 8.32
N GLU A 132 24.64 -30.35 9.26
CA GLU A 132 25.92 -31.00 8.97
C GLU A 132 25.72 -32.27 8.13
N GLY A 133 26.43 -32.35 6.99
CA GLY A 133 26.33 -33.49 6.08
C GLY A 133 25.09 -33.49 5.15
N LYS A 134 24.17 -32.54 5.28
CA LYS A 134 23.04 -32.35 4.35
C LYS A 134 23.45 -31.62 3.08
N GLU A 135 22.55 -31.50 2.12
CA GLU A 135 22.78 -30.69 0.92
C GLU A 135 22.92 -29.20 1.26
N GLY A 136 23.90 -28.57 0.63
CA GLY A 136 24.16 -27.15 0.75
C GLY A 136 24.60 -26.53 -0.58
N LEU A 137 24.85 -25.23 -0.54
CA LEU A 137 25.30 -24.42 -1.66
C LEU A 137 26.65 -23.79 -1.34
N LYS A 138 27.56 -23.77 -2.31
CA LYS A 138 28.89 -23.15 -2.15
C LYS A 138 28.78 -21.63 -2.01
N ILE A 139 27.90 -21.03 -2.80
CA ILE A 139 27.61 -19.60 -2.82
C ILE A 139 26.09 -19.42 -2.80
N SER A 140 25.59 -18.43 -2.07
CA SER A 140 24.15 -18.17 -2.00
C SER A 140 23.83 -16.70 -1.87
N ASN A 141 22.91 -16.20 -2.71
CA ASN A 141 22.23 -14.94 -2.44
C ASN A 141 21.09 -15.18 -1.44
N PHE A 142 21.33 -14.92 -0.16
CA PHE A 142 20.34 -15.11 0.90
C PHE A 142 19.15 -14.14 0.79
N GLU A 143 19.35 -13.02 0.10
CA GLU A 143 18.30 -12.05 -0.22
C GLU A 143 17.68 -12.23 -1.61
N GLY A 144 17.85 -13.42 -2.22
CA GLY A 144 17.12 -13.85 -3.41
C GLY A 144 15.63 -14.09 -3.17
N THR A 145 14.98 -13.23 -2.38
CA THR A 145 13.54 -13.28 -2.07
C THR A 145 12.70 -12.84 -3.27
N ALA A 146 11.41 -13.19 -3.27
CA ALA A 146 10.51 -12.86 -4.37
C ALA A 146 10.37 -11.34 -4.62
N TYR A 147 10.57 -10.52 -3.59
CA TYR A 147 10.55 -9.05 -3.68
C TYR A 147 11.80 -8.46 -4.34
N ASN A 148 12.91 -9.19 -4.34
CA ASN A 148 14.20 -8.73 -4.85
C ASN A 148 14.54 -9.34 -6.23
N ILE A 149 13.56 -9.98 -6.88
CA ILE A 149 13.66 -10.54 -8.23
C ILE A 149 12.66 -9.80 -9.12
N ILE A 150 13.15 -9.12 -10.15
CA ILE A 150 12.33 -8.44 -11.15
C ILE A 150 12.36 -9.24 -12.45
N LEU A 151 11.19 -9.45 -13.04
CA LEU A 151 11.00 -10.10 -14.33
C LEU A 151 10.75 -9.02 -15.39
N GLU A 152 11.67 -8.90 -16.35
CA GLU A 152 11.52 -7.95 -17.46
C GLU A 152 10.27 -8.32 -18.27
N ASN A 153 9.27 -7.44 -18.33
CA ASN A 153 7.95 -7.68 -18.94
C ASN A 153 7.21 -8.93 -18.41
N GLY A 154 7.51 -9.38 -17.18
CA GLY A 154 6.92 -10.60 -16.61
C GLY A 154 7.46 -11.91 -17.21
N ASN A 155 8.53 -11.86 -18.01
CA ASN A 155 9.14 -13.05 -18.59
C ASN A 155 10.02 -13.79 -17.56
N LEU A 156 9.67 -15.04 -17.26
CA LEU A 156 10.44 -15.92 -16.37
C LEU A 156 11.83 -16.27 -16.91
N GLU A 157 12.08 -16.10 -18.21
CA GLU A 157 13.40 -16.33 -18.81
C GLU A 157 14.40 -15.21 -18.53
N LYS A 158 13.94 -14.06 -18.01
CA LYS A 158 14.79 -12.90 -17.73
C LYS A 158 14.63 -12.38 -16.30
N PRO A 159 14.96 -13.19 -15.27
CA PRO A 159 14.92 -12.76 -13.89
C PRO A 159 16.15 -11.92 -13.53
N VAL A 160 15.95 -10.79 -12.86
CA VAL A 160 17.04 -9.91 -12.41
C VAL A 160 16.98 -9.75 -10.88
N PHE A 161 18.04 -10.16 -10.19
CA PHE A 161 18.28 -9.85 -8.79
C PHE A 161 18.66 -8.38 -8.65
N ILE A 162 17.80 -7.63 -7.96
CA ILE A 162 18.00 -6.19 -7.68
C ILE A 162 18.61 -5.94 -6.30
N ASP A 163 18.64 -6.97 -5.44
CA ASP A 163 19.32 -6.92 -4.16
C ASP A 163 20.26 -8.12 -3.95
N TYR A 164 21.43 -7.80 -3.44
CA TYR A 164 22.50 -8.75 -3.14
C TYR A 164 23.34 -8.21 -1.97
N GLU A 165 22.65 -7.63 -0.97
CA GLU A 165 23.28 -7.18 0.27
C GLU A 165 23.90 -8.35 1.03
N TRP A 166 23.22 -9.49 1.05
CA TRP A 166 23.64 -10.70 1.75
C TRP A 166 23.89 -11.84 0.77
N VAL A 167 25.12 -11.86 0.24
CA VAL A 167 25.65 -13.01 -0.49
C VAL A 167 26.71 -13.67 0.38
N PHE A 168 26.60 -14.98 0.57
CA PHE A 168 27.54 -15.76 1.35
C PHE A 168 28.40 -16.61 0.43
N ASP A 169 29.72 -16.52 0.63
CA ASP A 169 30.77 -17.24 -0.10
C ASP A 169 31.25 -18.49 0.64
N PHE A 170 30.43 -18.98 1.57
CA PHE A 170 30.66 -20.19 2.34
C PHE A 170 29.43 -21.11 2.26
N ASN A 171 29.62 -22.38 2.62
CA ASN A 171 28.55 -23.37 2.53
C ASN A 171 27.30 -22.92 3.28
N MET A 172 26.17 -22.84 2.58
CA MET A 172 24.85 -22.54 3.14
C MET A 172 23.93 -23.76 3.01
N PRO A 173 23.11 -24.12 4.00
CA PRO A 173 22.21 -25.27 3.89
C PRO A 173 21.13 -25.00 2.83
N LYS A 174 20.90 -25.97 1.92
CA LYS A 174 19.93 -25.84 0.83
C LYS A 174 18.53 -25.50 1.36
N ASP A 175 18.09 -26.25 2.36
CA ASP A 175 16.75 -26.09 2.94
C ASP A 175 16.57 -24.71 3.56
N PHE A 176 17.63 -24.15 4.15
CA PHE A 176 17.57 -22.84 4.78
C PHE A 176 17.45 -21.70 3.77
N ILE A 177 18.14 -21.80 2.62
CA ILE A 177 17.98 -20.84 1.51
C ILE A 177 16.55 -20.90 0.95
N LEU A 178 16.03 -22.10 0.70
CA LEU A 178 14.67 -22.27 0.18
C LEU A 178 13.60 -21.79 1.17
N TYR A 179 13.77 -22.09 2.46
CA TYR A 179 12.89 -21.61 3.51
C TYR A 179 12.85 -20.08 3.57
N GLN A 180 14.00 -19.41 3.45
CA GLN A 180 14.07 -17.95 3.42
C GLN A 180 13.29 -17.35 2.24
N CYS A 181 13.44 -17.96 1.06
CA CYS A 181 12.77 -17.52 -0.16
C CYS A 181 11.25 -17.52 0.00
N ILE A 182 10.68 -18.61 0.54
CA ILE A 182 9.24 -18.74 0.76
C ILE A 182 8.76 -17.93 1.96
N THR A 183 9.47 -17.97 3.08
CA THR A 183 9.03 -17.29 4.32
C THR A 183 8.88 -15.79 4.11
N SER A 184 9.71 -15.19 3.26
CA SER A 184 9.64 -13.76 2.94
C SER A 184 8.27 -13.30 2.43
N ILE A 185 7.60 -14.09 1.57
CA ILE A 185 6.30 -13.71 1.02
C ILE A 185 5.16 -13.96 2.00
N TYR A 186 5.21 -15.07 2.75
CA TYR A 186 4.22 -15.38 3.80
C TYR A 186 4.26 -14.38 4.95
N PHE A 187 5.44 -13.85 5.28
CA PHE A 187 5.55 -12.80 6.29
C PHE A 187 4.87 -11.50 5.85
N MET A 188 4.96 -11.16 4.55
CA MET A 188 4.39 -9.94 3.99
C MET A 188 2.92 -10.07 3.64
N VAL A 189 2.45 -11.30 3.32
CA VAL A 189 1.05 -11.62 2.99
C VAL A 189 0.59 -12.84 3.79
N PRO A 190 0.20 -12.65 5.05
CA PRO A 190 -0.23 -13.74 5.94
C PRO A 190 -1.47 -14.50 5.44
N GLU A 191 -2.30 -13.86 4.60
CA GLU A 191 -3.51 -14.46 4.01
C GLU A 191 -3.19 -15.67 3.12
N LEU A 192 -1.95 -15.78 2.63
CA LEU A 192 -1.48 -16.94 1.89
C LEU A 192 -1.67 -18.24 2.67
N GLU A 193 -1.57 -18.24 4.00
CA GLU A 193 -1.79 -19.45 4.82
C GLU A 193 -3.20 -20.04 4.64
N SER A 194 -4.20 -19.21 4.34
CA SER A 194 -5.57 -19.69 4.06
C SER A 194 -5.74 -20.17 2.62
N PHE A 195 -4.92 -19.67 1.70
CA PHE A 195 -4.95 -20.07 0.29
C PHE A 195 -4.15 -21.35 0.08
N ILE A 196 -2.86 -21.32 0.38
CA ILE A 196 -1.95 -22.44 0.32
C ILE A 196 -1.09 -22.40 1.60
N PRO A 197 -1.34 -23.27 2.58
CA PRO A 197 -0.57 -23.32 3.81
C PRO A 197 0.93 -23.47 3.54
N LYS A 198 1.77 -22.76 4.30
CA LYS A 198 3.23 -22.80 4.10
C LYS A 198 3.80 -24.23 4.22
N VAL A 199 3.19 -25.06 5.07
CA VAL A 199 3.55 -26.48 5.20
C VAL A 199 3.38 -27.26 3.89
N GLU A 200 2.39 -26.91 3.05
CA GLU A 200 2.24 -27.51 1.72
C GLU A 200 3.42 -27.16 0.82
N ILE A 201 3.91 -25.92 0.89
CA ILE A 201 5.09 -25.47 0.13
C ILE A 201 6.37 -26.13 0.64
N ILE A 202 6.55 -26.25 1.96
CA ILE A 202 7.68 -26.96 2.57
C ILE A 202 7.74 -28.40 2.07
N ASN A 203 6.58 -29.08 2.03
CA ASN A 203 6.46 -30.44 1.51
C ASN A 203 6.74 -30.49 -0.01
N HIS A 204 6.18 -29.56 -0.80
CA HIS A 204 6.43 -29.46 -2.24
C HIS A 204 7.92 -29.28 -2.56
N LEU A 205 8.62 -28.47 -1.77
CA LEU A 205 10.06 -28.24 -1.91
C LEU A 205 10.91 -29.43 -1.44
N ASN A 206 10.32 -30.38 -0.71
CA ASN A 206 10.96 -31.50 -0.02
C ASN A 206 12.05 -31.05 0.96
N LEU A 207 11.73 -30.08 1.82
CA LEU A 207 12.66 -29.67 2.88
C LEU A 207 12.73 -30.76 3.94
N GLU A 208 13.95 -31.19 4.27
CA GLU A 208 14.19 -32.26 5.24
C GLU A 208 14.35 -31.72 6.67
N VAL A 209 14.80 -30.48 6.80
CA VAL A 209 14.99 -29.84 8.10
C VAL A 209 13.65 -29.32 8.62
N ASP A 210 13.35 -29.63 9.88
CA ASP A 210 12.15 -29.15 10.55
C ASP A 210 12.06 -27.61 10.55
N GLU A 211 10.86 -27.10 10.27
CA GLU A 211 10.57 -25.67 10.15
C GLU A 211 11.02 -24.88 11.39
N SER A 212 10.87 -25.43 12.59
CA SER A 212 11.25 -24.73 13.81
C SER A 212 12.75 -24.44 13.87
N ASN A 213 13.58 -25.31 13.31
CA ASN A 213 15.03 -25.11 13.27
C ASN A 213 15.42 -24.11 12.17
N LEU A 214 14.78 -24.18 11.00
CA LEU A 214 14.95 -23.17 9.95
C LEU A 214 14.56 -21.78 10.44
N CYS A 215 13.44 -21.68 11.18
CA CYS A 215 12.98 -20.46 11.81
C CYS A 215 13.97 -19.93 12.86
N LYS A 216 14.56 -20.79 13.70
CA LYS A 216 15.62 -20.38 14.65
C LYS A 216 16.81 -19.77 13.94
N SER A 217 17.32 -20.39 12.88
CA SER A 217 18.44 -19.84 12.08
C SER A 217 18.08 -18.51 11.44
N PHE A 218 16.85 -18.36 10.92
CA PHE A 218 16.35 -17.09 10.40
C PHE A 218 16.30 -16.00 11.48
N MET A 219 15.80 -16.33 12.67
CA MET A 219 15.74 -15.39 13.80
C MET A 219 17.14 -14.98 14.27
N ASN A 220 18.12 -15.88 14.24
CA ASN A 220 19.52 -15.53 14.51
C ASN A 220 20.05 -14.51 13.50
N PHE A 221 19.79 -14.69 12.20
CA PHE A 221 20.17 -13.71 11.18
C PHE A 221 19.46 -12.37 11.35
N TYR A 222 18.16 -12.38 11.66
CA TYR A 222 17.42 -11.16 11.96
C TYR A 222 18.06 -10.43 13.15
N ASN A 223 18.35 -11.15 14.23
CA ASN A 223 19.02 -10.59 15.40
C ASN A 223 20.44 -10.12 15.08
N TYR A 224 21.21 -10.85 14.26
CA TYR A 224 22.55 -10.46 13.83
C TYR A 224 22.55 -9.09 13.15
N GLN A 225 21.55 -8.83 12.31
CA GLN A 225 21.38 -7.54 11.64
C GLN A 225 20.90 -6.43 12.57
N MET A 226 20.09 -6.75 13.59
CA MET A 226 19.44 -5.77 14.46
C MET A 226 20.23 -5.45 15.74
N LYS A 227 21.06 -6.39 16.22
CA LYS A 227 21.69 -6.33 17.55
C LYS A 227 22.99 -5.52 17.51
N GLY A 228 22.86 -4.22 17.77
CA GLY A 228 23.98 -3.36 18.15
C GLY A 228 24.60 -3.85 19.47
N THR A 229 25.92 -3.91 19.52
CA THR A 229 26.75 -4.15 20.70
C THR A 229 26.42 -3.18 21.83
N MET A 230 25.62 -3.57 22.84
CA MET A 230 25.41 -2.85 24.13
C MET A 230 25.05 -1.34 24.10
N GLU A 231 25.04 -0.70 22.94
CA GLU A 231 24.48 0.59 22.60
C GLU A 231 23.27 0.30 21.75
N LYS A 232 22.11 0.68 22.28
CA LYS A 232 20.80 0.47 21.68
C LYS A 232 20.84 0.77 20.19
N SER A 233 20.42 -0.18 19.35
CA SER A 233 20.10 0.14 17.94
C SER A 233 19.08 1.29 17.92
N LEU A 234 18.99 2.10 16.84
CA LEU A 234 17.99 3.18 16.81
C LEU A 234 16.56 2.62 16.96
N ALA A 235 16.38 1.35 16.60
CA ALA A 235 15.20 0.55 16.92
C ALA A 235 15.01 0.37 18.42
N GLU A 236 16.01 -0.11 19.17
CA GLU A 236 15.96 -0.20 20.64
C GLU A 236 15.89 1.16 21.33
N ILE A 237 16.41 2.23 20.73
CA ILE A 237 16.19 3.61 21.19
C ILE A 237 14.70 3.93 21.04
N LYS A 238 14.12 3.81 19.83
CA LYS A 238 12.69 4.00 19.54
C LYS A 238 11.78 3.06 20.37
N TYR A 239 12.19 1.79 20.56
CA TYR A 239 11.49 0.77 21.35
C TYR A 239 11.65 1.02 22.85
N SER A 240 12.74 1.64 23.32
CA SER A 240 12.86 2.05 24.72
C SER A 240 11.99 3.27 25.07
N TYR A 241 11.48 3.97 24.04
CA TYR A 241 10.41 4.94 24.15
C TYR A 241 9.00 4.33 23.94
N LEU A 242 8.89 3.03 23.62
CA LEU A 242 7.63 2.28 23.53
C LEU A 242 7.54 1.24 24.66
N LYS A 243 6.56 1.38 25.56
CA LYS A 243 6.44 0.57 26.78
C LYS A 243 6.46 -0.95 26.48
N LYS A 244 7.44 -1.69 27.03
CA LYS A 244 7.53 -3.16 26.90
C LYS A 244 6.43 -3.89 27.68
N SER A 245 5.80 -4.87 27.04
CA SER A 245 5.01 -5.95 27.65
C SER A 245 5.83 -7.24 27.66
N ILE A 246 5.73 -8.03 28.73
CA ILE A 246 6.36 -9.37 28.84
C ILE A 246 5.25 -10.39 29.12
N ASN A 247 5.28 -11.51 28.40
CA ASN A 247 4.36 -12.64 28.55
C ASN A 247 4.75 -13.48 29.78
N VAL A 248 3.81 -13.67 30.70
CA VAL A 248 4.00 -14.30 32.01
C VAL A 248 4.34 -15.79 31.91
N ASN A 249 4.05 -16.43 30.78
CA ASN A 249 4.18 -17.88 30.66
C ASN A 249 5.64 -18.37 30.52
N GLU A 250 6.58 -17.52 30.07
CA GLU A 250 8.00 -17.88 29.98
C GLU A 250 8.70 -17.93 31.35
N LEU A 251 8.14 -17.28 32.39
CA LEU A 251 8.72 -17.28 33.74
C LEU A 251 8.29 -18.46 34.61
N ILE A 252 7.30 -19.25 34.18
CA ILE A 252 6.70 -20.30 35.00
C ILE A 252 7.39 -21.66 34.81
N ASN A 253 8.05 -21.91 33.66
CA ASN A 253 8.61 -23.23 33.34
C ASN A 253 10.03 -23.49 33.88
N ASP A 254 10.84 -22.46 34.15
CA ASP A 254 12.19 -22.63 34.73
C ASP A 254 12.18 -22.52 36.26
N GLY A 255 11.21 -23.20 36.88
CA GLY A 255 11.16 -23.39 38.31
C GLY A 255 12.19 -24.42 38.76
N GLN A 256 13.43 -23.99 39.02
CA GLN A 256 14.23 -24.46 40.15
C GLN A 256 15.57 -23.70 40.24
N ILE A 257 15.66 -22.74 41.16
CA ILE A 257 16.78 -22.62 42.13
C ILE A 257 16.31 -21.75 43.29
N PHE A 258 16.54 -22.28 44.47
CA PHE A 258 16.28 -21.76 45.80
C PHE A 258 17.02 -20.43 46.08
N ILE A 259 16.42 -19.57 46.91
CA ILE A 259 17.01 -18.71 47.98
C ILE A 259 16.36 -17.32 48.02
N GLY A 260 15.96 -16.92 49.23
CA GLY A 260 15.11 -15.77 49.52
C GLY A 260 15.69 -14.42 49.15
N ASN A 261 14.82 -13.52 48.69
CA ASN A 261 15.12 -12.10 48.61
C ASN A 261 13.82 -11.29 48.63
N GLU A 262 13.64 -10.45 49.64
CA GLU A 262 12.45 -9.62 49.86
C GLU A 262 12.20 -8.64 48.68
N GLU A 263 13.25 -8.34 47.95
CA GLU A 263 13.28 -7.52 46.73
C GLU A 263 12.64 -8.22 45.52
N LEU A 264 12.78 -9.56 45.42
CA LEU A 264 12.08 -10.36 44.40
C LEU A 264 10.56 -10.39 44.64
N ARG A 265 10.11 -10.39 45.91
CA ARG A 265 8.68 -10.29 46.25
C ARG A 265 8.09 -8.93 45.89
N LYS A 266 8.84 -7.85 46.10
CA LYS A 266 8.43 -6.49 45.69
C LYS A 266 8.35 -6.37 44.17
N ASN A 267 9.34 -6.92 43.46
CA ASN A 267 9.32 -6.99 41.99
C ASN A 267 8.16 -7.84 41.49
N LEU A 268 7.90 -9.01 42.08
CA LEU A 268 6.78 -9.88 41.69
C LEU A 268 5.42 -9.18 41.87
N ASN A 269 5.21 -8.49 42.99
CA ASN A 269 3.99 -7.72 43.21
C ASN A 269 3.83 -6.57 42.20
N TRP A 270 4.94 -5.92 41.82
CA TRP A 270 4.92 -4.91 40.76
C TRP A 270 4.48 -5.53 39.42
N TYR A 271 5.04 -6.68 39.03
CA TYR A 271 4.65 -7.39 37.80
C TYR A 271 3.20 -7.87 37.82
N ILE A 272 2.71 -8.39 38.96
CA ILE A 272 1.31 -8.81 39.13
C ILE A 272 0.35 -7.63 38.94
N ASN A 273 0.66 -6.48 39.54
CA ASN A 273 -0.15 -5.27 39.35
C ASN A 273 -0.07 -4.76 37.90
N ARG A 274 1.10 -4.88 37.27
CA ARG A 274 1.31 -4.48 35.88
C ARG A 274 0.53 -5.34 34.89
N VAL A 275 0.46 -6.65 35.13
CA VAL A 275 -0.36 -7.58 34.33
C VAL A 275 -1.84 -7.22 34.46
N LYS A 276 -2.33 -6.93 35.67
CA LYS A 276 -3.72 -6.48 35.86
C LYS A 276 -4.04 -5.17 35.14
N GLU A 277 -3.11 -4.21 35.14
CA GLU A 277 -3.25 -2.97 34.36
C GLU A 277 -3.27 -3.23 32.85
N LEU A 278 -2.40 -4.13 32.36
CA LEU A 278 -2.30 -4.49 30.96
C LEU A 278 -3.52 -5.30 30.49
N GLU A 279 -4.07 -6.18 31.31
CA GLU A 279 -5.34 -6.86 31.05
C GLU A 279 -6.51 -5.87 30.99
N GLY A 280 -6.50 -4.86 31.88
CA GLY A 280 -7.44 -3.74 31.81
C GLY A 280 -7.29 -2.93 30.51
N ALA A 281 -6.05 -2.67 30.08
CA ALA A 281 -5.77 -1.98 28.83
C ALA A 281 -6.15 -2.81 27.60
N ILE A 282 -5.89 -4.12 27.59
CA ILE A 282 -6.30 -5.03 26.52
C ILE A 282 -7.83 -5.09 26.44
N LYS A 283 -8.54 -5.20 27.56
CA LYS A 283 -10.01 -5.11 27.58
C LYS A 283 -10.51 -3.76 27.09
N TYR A 284 -9.84 -2.67 27.45
CA TYR A 284 -10.16 -1.34 26.94
C TYR A 284 -9.92 -1.23 25.43
N HIS A 285 -8.81 -1.75 24.91
CA HIS A 285 -8.50 -1.75 23.48
C HIS A 285 -9.42 -2.67 22.69
N GLN A 286 -9.75 -3.87 23.19
CA GLN A 286 -10.74 -4.76 22.57
C GLN A 286 -12.14 -4.15 22.56
N ALA A 287 -12.55 -3.50 23.65
CA ALA A 287 -13.80 -2.74 23.69
C ALA A 287 -13.76 -1.52 22.76
N ASN A 288 -12.59 -0.89 22.60
CA ASN A 288 -12.39 0.23 21.69
C ASN A 288 -12.36 -0.23 20.22
N ASP A 289 -11.86 -1.42 19.90
CA ASP A 289 -11.91 -2.00 18.56
C ASP A 289 -13.35 -2.37 18.18
N VAL A 290 -14.13 -2.88 19.13
CA VAL A 290 -15.59 -3.06 18.96
C VAL A 290 -16.28 -1.71 18.79
N TYR A 291 -15.95 -0.70 19.60
CA TYR A 291 -16.49 0.65 19.48
C TYR A 291 -16.12 1.32 18.15
N LEU A 292 -14.89 1.16 17.67
CA LEU A 292 -14.43 1.69 16.39
C LEU A 292 -15.11 0.97 15.21
N LYS A 293 -15.38 -0.34 15.36
CA LYS A 293 -16.15 -1.10 14.39
C LYS A 293 -17.61 -0.63 14.32
N ASP A 294 -18.28 -0.51 15.47
CA ASP A 294 -19.65 0.02 15.55
C ASP A 294 -19.73 1.46 15.01
N ARG A 295 -18.72 2.29 15.30
CA ARG A 295 -18.64 3.66 14.80
C ARG A 295 -18.34 3.74 13.31
N ASN A 296 -17.56 2.82 12.75
CA ASN A 296 -17.39 2.71 11.30
C ASN A 296 -18.70 2.29 10.63
N ASP A 297 -19.47 1.38 11.23
CA ASP A 297 -20.79 0.98 10.73
C ASP A 297 -21.81 2.14 10.82
N GLU A 298 -21.75 2.97 11.86
CA GLU A 298 -22.55 4.20 11.97
C GLU A 298 -22.14 5.26 10.93
N ILE A 299 -20.84 5.50 10.73
CA ILE A 299 -20.33 6.42 9.72
C ILE A 299 -20.73 5.95 8.31
N GLN A 300 -20.72 4.65 8.06
CA GLN A 300 -21.16 4.09 6.77
C GLN A 300 -22.66 4.34 6.54
N LYS A 301 -23.49 4.16 7.58
CA LYS A 301 -24.93 4.48 7.49
C LYS A 301 -25.20 5.97 7.28
N GLU A 302 -24.44 6.85 7.94
CA GLU A 302 -24.53 8.29 7.69
C GLU A 302 -24.08 8.64 6.27
N LEU A 303 -22.99 8.06 5.79
CA LEU A 303 -22.50 8.25 4.42
C LEU A 303 -23.56 7.84 3.39
N ASP A 304 -24.17 6.67 3.55
CA ASP A 304 -25.24 6.17 2.68
C ASP A 304 -26.46 7.12 2.72
N TRP A 305 -26.81 7.65 3.91
CA TRP A 305 -27.87 8.64 4.06
C TRP A 305 -27.55 9.95 3.33
N TYR A 306 -26.34 10.49 3.48
CA TYR A 306 -25.91 11.72 2.81
C TYR A 306 -25.83 11.54 1.30
N GLN A 307 -25.37 10.39 0.81
CA GLN A 307 -25.36 10.07 -0.62
C GLN A 307 -26.79 10.06 -1.18
N LYS A 308 -27.71 9.38 -0.49
CA LYS A 308 -29.13 9.36 -0.90
C LYS A 308 -29.75 10.76 -0.87
N ARG A 309 -29.51 11.52 0.21
CA ARG A 309 -30.02 12.88 0.36
C ARG A 309 -29.48 13.84 -0.69
N THR A 310 -28.21 13.68 -1.07
CA THR A 310 -27.58 14.49 -2.13
C THR A 310 -28.25 14.21 -3.47
N LYS A 311 -28.46 12.93 -3.80
CA LYS A 311 -29.20 12.53 -5.01
C LYS A 311 -30.63 13.08 -5.04
N ASP A 312 -31.37 12.98 -3.94
CA ASP A 312 -32.73 13.54 -3.84
C ASP A 312 -32.74 15.06 -4.05
N LEU A 313 -31.72 15.78 -3.57
CA LEU A 313 -31.58 17.22 -3.74
C LEU A 313 -31.17 17.60 -5.17
N GLU A 314 -30.31 16.81 -5.81
CA GLU A 314 -29.95 16.99 -7.22
C GLU A 314 -31.18 16.82 -8.12
N GLU A 315 -31.99 15.78 -7.89
CA GLU A 315 -33.25 15.55 -8.60
C GLU A 315 -34.25 16.72 -8.38
N ALA A 316 -34.33 17.25 -7.16
CA ALA A 316 -35.18 18.40 -6.85
C ALA A 316 -34.70 19.70 -7.55
N ILE A 317 -33.38 19.94 -7.59
CA ILE A 317 -32.81 21.08 -8.31
C ILE A 317 -33.10 20.98 -9.81
N GLU A 318 -32.96 19.79 -10.39
CA GLU A 318 -33.28 19.56 -11.80
C GLU A 318 -34.76 19.81 -12.09
N TYR A 319 -35.66 19.36 -11.22
CA TYR A 319 -37.09 19.65 -11.30
C TYR A 319 -37.39 21.16 -11.27
N HIS A 320 -36.78 21.89 -10.33
CA HIS A 320 -36.97 23.34 -10.23
C HIS A 320 -36.39 24.10 -11.43
N HIS A 321 -35.23 23.70 -11.95
CA HIS A 321 -34.68 24.29 -13.18
C HIS A 321 -35.62 24.14 -14.38
N ASN A 322 -36.26 22.97 -14.51
CA ASN A 322 -37.22 22.74 -15.57
C ASN A 322 -38.48 23.59 -15.38
N LEU A 323 -38.95 23.75 -14.15
CA LEU A 323 -40.09 24.61 -13.82
C LEU A 323 -39.79 26.09 -14.11
N ASP A 324 -38.61 26.58 -13.75
CA ASP A 324 -38.17 27.95 -14.01
C ASP A 324 -38.12 28.23 -15.52
N LYS A 325 -37.62 27.27 -16.31
CA LYS A 325 -37.64 27.36 -17.77
C LYS A 325 -39.07 27.47 -18.32
N GLN A 326 -40.00 26.67 -17.81
CA GLN A 326 -41.41 26.75 -18.21
C GLN A 326 -42.05 28.10 -17.83
N LEU A 327 -41.68 28.66 -16.67
CA LEU A 327 -42.13 29.96 -16.21
C LEU A 327 -41.59 31.10 -17.09
N GLU A 328 -40.32 31.06 -17.49
CA GLU A 328 -39.73 32.01 -18.43
C GLU A 328 -40.45 31.99 -19.77
N GLU A 329 -40.71 30.80 -20.32
CA GLU A 329 -41.48 30.64 -21.56
C GLU A 329 -42.91 31.21 -21.43
N ALA A 330 -43.57 30.98 -20.30
CA ALA A 330 -44.91 31.52 -20.03
C ALA A 330 -44.91 33.06 -19.89
N LEU A 331 -43.89 33.62 -19.24
CA LEU A 331 -43.72 35.08 -19.10
C LEU A 331 -43.48 35.76 -20.44
N ASP A 332 -42.64 35.17 -21.30
CA ASP A 332 -42.39 35.70 -22.64
C ASP A 332 -43.65 35.65 -23.51
N ASN A 333 -44.41 34.56 -23.45
CA ASN A 333 -45.71 34.47 -24.12
C ASN A 333 -46.70 35.54 -23.63
N SER A 334 -46.76 35.79 -22.32
CA SER A 334 -47.61 36.84 -21.74
C SER A 334 -47.20 38.24 -22.21
N ARG A 335 -45.90 38.54 -22.24
CA ARG A 335 -45.37 39.82 -22.77
C ARG A 335 -45.73 40.03 -24.23
N GLN A 336 -45.61 38.99 -25.06
CA GLN A 336 -46.01 39.06 -26.47
C GLN A 336 -47.51 39.35 -26.61
N GLN A 337 -48.35 38.69 -25.81
CA GLN A 337 -49.79 38.96 -25.80
C GLN A 337 -50.11 40.40 -25.39
N GLN A 338 -49.42 40.93 -24.37
CA GLN A 338 -49.60 42.31 -23.93
C GLN A 338 -49.25 43.32 -25.02
N GLN A 339 -48.14 43.11 -25.75
CA GLN A 339 -47.77 43.95 -26.90
C GLN A 339 -48.83 43.93 -28.01
N ILE A 340 -49.43 42.77 -28.29
CA ILE A 340 -50.52 42.65 -29.26
C ILE A 340 -51.74 43.45 -28.82
N VAL A 341 -52.10 43.38 -27.53
CA VAL A 341 -53.22 44.15 -26.97
C VAL A 341 -52.96 45.64 -27.01
N GLU A 342 -51.75 46.09 -26.65
CA GLU A 342 -51.35 47.49 -26.71
C GLU A 342 -51.46 48.04 -28.14
N LYS A 343 -50.93 47.30 -29.13
CA LYS A 343 -51.05 47.69 -30.55
C LYS A 343 -52.50 47.77 -31.01
N LYS A 344 -53.35 46.81 -30.63
CA LYS A 344 -54.78 46.86 -30.97
C LYS A 344 -55.48 48.06 -30.32
N ASN A 345 -55.10 48.42 -29.10
CA ASN A 345 -55.65 49.59 -28.43
C ASN A 345 -55.24 50.89 -29.13
N GLU A 346 -54.00 51.00 -29.61
CA GLU A 346 -53.55 52.13 -30.44
C GLU A 346 -54.38 52.25 -31.73
N GLU A 347 -54.53 51.15 -32.47
CA GLU A 347 -55.37 51.11 -33.68
C GLU A 347 -56.82 51.52 -33.39
N LEU A 348 -57.40 51.04 -32.29
CA LEU A 348 -58.75 51.40 -31.88
C LEU A 348 -58.87 52.89 -31.52
N ASN A 349 -57.86 53.44 -30.84
CA ASN A 349 -57.82 54.86 -30.48
C ASN A 349 -57.75 55.75 -31.71
N ASP A 350 -56.96 55.38 -32.73
CA ASP A 350 -56.90 56.09 -34.01
C ASP A 350 -58.25 56.09 -34.73
N ILE A 351 -58.95 54.94 -34.74
CA ILE A 351 -60.30 54.83 -35.28
C ILE A 351 -61.27 55.74 -34.51
N ILE A 352 -61.22 55.73 -33.18
CA ILE A 352 -62.06 56.59 -32.34
C ILE A 352 -61.79 58.07 -32.63
N LEU A 353 -60.53 58.47 -32.83
CA LEU A 353 -60.16 59.85 -33.17
C LEU A 353 -60.72 60.25 -34.55
N ASP A 354 -60.62 59.39 -35.57
CA ASP A 354 -61.18 59.64 -36.89
C ASP A 354 -62.72 59.76 -36.85
N LEU A 355 -63.39 58.86 -36.12
CA LEU A 355 -64.83 58.92 -35.91
C LEU A 355 -65.25 60.21 -35.20
N ARG A 356 -64.52 60.62 -34.15
CA ARG A 356 -64.77 61.90 -33.45
C ARG A 356 -64.61 63.09 -34.40
N LYS A 357 -63.59 63.07 -35.27
CA LYS A 357 -63.37 64.12 -36.26
C LYS A 357 -64.51 64.17 -37.27
N LYS A 358 -64.94 63.02 -37.82
CA LYS A 358 -66.10 62.94 -38.73
C LYS A 358 -67.39 63.42 -38.09
N ILE A 359 -67.66 63.01 -36.84
CA ILE A 359 -68.81 63.50 -36.07
C ILE A 359 -68.75 65.02 -35.93
N PHE A 360 -67.59 65.57 -35.53
CA PHE A 360 -67.40 67.01 -35.40
C PHE A 360 -67.62 67.76 -36.73
N GLU A 361 -67.10 67.24 -37.85
CA GLU A 361 -67.31 67.81 -39.18
C GLU A 361 -68.78 67.76 -39.60
N MET A 362 -69.44 66.63 -39.37
CA MET A 362 -70.88 66.45 -39.62
C MET A 362 -71.70 67.42 -38.79
N GLU A 363 -71.44 67.53 -37.48
CA GLU A 363 -72.13 68.43 -36.56
C GLU A 363 -71.96 69.91 -36.95
N ASN A 364 -70.81 70.25 -37.56
CA ASN A 364 -70.51 71.59 -38.02
C ASN A 364 -70.88 71.87 -39.49
N SER A 365 -71.35 70.85 -40.23
CA SER A 365 -71.81 71.01 -41.60
C SER A 365 -73.07 71.89 -41.69
N ARG A 366 -73.22 72.59 -42.82
CA ARG A 366 -74.40 73.43 -43.08
C ARG A 366 -75.70 72.63 -43.00
N SER A 367 -75.73 71.43 -43.57
CA SER A 367 -76.90 70.55 -43.61
C SER A 367 -77.33 70.09 -42.21
N TRP A 368 -76.37 69.72 -41.33
CA TRP A 368 -76.68 69.34 -39.95
C TRP A 368 -77.19 70.52 -39.12
N ARG A 369 -76.58 71.70 -39.27
CA ARG A 369 -77.02 72.94 -38.59
C ARG A 369 -78.42 73.38 -39.06
N TRP A 370 -78.73 73.23 -40.35
CA TRP A 370 -80.06 73.50 -40.91
C TRP A 370 -81.13 72.53 -40.40
N THR A 371 -80.81 71.24 -40.31
CA THR A 371 -81.74 70.21 -39.85
C THR A 371 -81.96 70.20 -38.32
N ARG A 372 -81.20 71.00 -37.56
CA ARG A 372 -81.39 71.19 -36.11
C ARG A 372 -82.83 71.60 -35.74
N PHE A 373 -83.47 72.41 -36.57
CA PHE A 373 -84.87 72.82 -36.37
C PHE A 373 -85.87 71.67 -36.52
N PHE A 374 -85.58 70.69 -37.39
CA PHE A 374 -86.42 69.50 -37.56
C PHE A 374 -86.18 68.43 -36.49
N ARG A 375 -85.00 68.39 -35.86
CA ARG A 375 -84.67 67.37 -34.86
C ARG A 375 -85.24 67.63 -33.47
N LYS A 376 -85.41 68.90 -33.07
CA LYS A 376 -86.09 69.26 -31.81
C LYS A 376 -87.59 68.91 -31.77
N SER A 377 -88.14 68.32 -32.83
CA SER A 377 -89.54 67.90 -32.92
C SER A 377 -89.78 66.41 -32.64
N LYS A 378 -88.73 65.65 -32.29
CA LYS A 378 -88.81 64.22 -31.94
C LYS A 378 -87.82 63.88 -30.81
N GLU A 379 -88.11 64.36 -29.61
CA GLU A 379 -87.74 63.62 -28.38
C GLU A 379 -88.91 62.71 -28.02
#